data_AF-A0A6C2YP03-F1
#
_entry.id   AF-A0A6C2YP03-F1
#
_cell.length_a   1.000
_cell.length_b   1.000
_cell.length_c   1.000
_cell.angle_alpha   90.00
_cell.angle_beta   90.00
_cell.angle_gamma   90.00
#
_symmetry.space_group_name_H-M   'P 1'
#
loop_
_entity.id
_entity.type
_entity.pdbx_description
1 polymer ?
#
loop_
_entity_poly.entity_id
_entity_poly.type
_entity_poly.pdbx_seq_one_letter_code
_entity_poly.pdbx_strand_id
1 'polypeptide(L)'
;MRQEQVLLLSGTNTMRLLTIREISKRICVPTRLIREWVQSGTFPSPTILPGDLERWDFAEVQTWMLSLRRGKEPNHRHRSSELSQSNSDISQNAPELSQSNSELSQNDTELSQTIREPDRPTGTAIDPRPTSLLSPSTQVLSELALEILQGLGDAGDWIVSGELAMSISDDADSTSGSWIRATKQLRLLGLIESNFRQGLRITADGQNYLNRWCNTG
;
A
#
# COMPACT_ATOMS: atom_id res chain seq x y z
N MET A 1 23.30 46.07 34.68
CA MET A 1 21.92 45.53 34.68
C MET A 1 21.58 45.03 33.29
N ARG A 2 22.06 43.82 32.94
CA ARG A 2 21.74 43.12 31.71
C ARG A 2 21.47 41.67 32.07
N GLN A 3 20.60 41.06 31.27
CA GLN A 3 20.22 39.65 31.22
C GLN A 3 19.11 39.23 32.17
N GLU A 4 17.89 39.25 31.63
CA GLU A 4 16.88 38.21 31.83
C GLU A 4 15.80 38.37 30.74
N GLN A 5 16.15 38.00 29.51
CA GLN A 5 15.19 37.79 28.42
C GLN A 5 15.71 36.69 27.48
N VAL A 6 15.81 35.45 27.96
CA VAL A 6 15.76 34.26 27.09
C VAL A 6 15.35 33.11 28.00
N LEU A 7 14.11 32.62 27.91
CA LEU A 7 13.71 31.23 28.25
C LEU A 7 12.17 31.06 28.21
N LEU A 8 11.48 31.42 27.11
CA LEU A 8 10.09 31.00 26.90
C LEU A 8 9.78 30.78 25.40
N LEU A 9 10.61 29.99 24.71
CA LEU A 9 10.27 29.40 23.41
C LEU A 9 10.70 27.92 23.35
N SER A 10 10.46 27.17 24.41
CA SER A 10 10.37 25.70 24.32
C SER A 10 8.90 25.35 24.14
N GLY A 11 8.34 25.76 23.00
CA GLY A 11 7.09 25.20 22.51
C GLY A 11 7.27 23.69 22.45
N THR A 12 6.37 22.97 23.11
CA THR A 12 6.30 21.51 23.17
C THR A 12 6.34 20.96 21.74
N ASN A 13 7.53 20.62 21.27
CA ASN A 13 7.73 19.87 20.05
C ASN A 13 7.35 18.44 20.42
N THR A 14 6.04 18.17 20.46
CA THR A 14 5.48 16.84 20.67
C THR A 14 6.08 15.98 19.58
N MET A 15 7.00 15.09 19.97
CA MET A 15 7.64 14.13 19.06
C MET A 15 6.54 13.36 18.35
N ARG A 16 6.26 13.77 17.12
CA ARG A 16 5.18 13.19 16.33
C ARG A 16 5.73 11.90 15.73
N LEU A 17 5.43 10.81 16.40
CA LEU A 17 5.77 9.48 15.95
C LEU A 17 4.81 9.03 14.86
N LEU A 18 5.35 8.60 13.72
CA LEU A 18 4.61 8.09 12.57
C LEU A 18 4.71 6.57 12.51
N THR A 19 3.62 5.94 12.08
CA THR A 19 3.59 4.53 11.65
C THR A 19 4.23 4.36 10.28
N ILE A 20 4.67 3.14 9.95
CA ILE A 20 5.20 2.83 8.61
C ILE A 20 4.16 3.12 7.51
N ARG A 21 2.86 2.90 7.79
CA ARG A 21 1.76 3.23 6.87
C ARG A 21 1.62 4.73 6.64
N GLU A 22 1.73 5.55 7.68
CA GLU A 22 1.70 7.02 7.51
C GLU A 22 2.92 7.54 6.73
N ILE A 23 4.09 6.95 6.92
CA ILE A 23 5.28 7.27 6.13
C ILE A 23 5.04 6.90 4.67
N SER A 24 4.63 5.65 4.42
CA SER A 24 4.32 5.12 3.09
C SER A 24 3.41 6.04 2.29
N LYS A 25 2.34 6.53 2.91
CA LYS A 25 1.43 7.51 2.29
C LYS A 25 2.09 8.85 1.98
N ARG A 26 2.94 9.36 2.88
CA ARG A 26 3.58 10.68 2.73
C ARG A 26 4.64 10.71 1.65
N ILE A 27 5.38 9.62 1.49
CA ILE A 27 6.44 9.53 0.49
C ILE A 27 6.02 8.76 -0.76
N CYS A 28 4.78 8.24 -0.78
CA CYS A 28 4.21 7.45 -1.85
C CYS A 28 5.05 6.22 -2.21
N VAL A 29 5.59 5.56 -1.19
CA VAL A 29 6.44 4.37 -1.34
C VAL A 29 5.83 3.22 -0.55
N PRO A 30 5.83 1.98 -1.06
CA PRO A 30 5.28 0.83 -0.34
C PRO A 30 5.99 0.60 0.99
N THR A 31 5.24 0.10 1.98
CA THR A 31 5.78 -0.22 3.30
C THR A 31 6.95 -1.21 3.23
N ARG A 32 6.88 -2.21 2.34
CA ARG A 32 7.96 -3.16 2.08
C ARG A 32 9.26 -2.46 1.69
N LEU A 33 9.19 -1.52 0.76
CA LEU A 33 10.37 -0.85 0.23
C LEU A 33 10.98 0.09 1.30
N ILE A 34 10.15 0.67 2.17
CA ILE A 34 10.63 1.37 3.37
C ILE A 34 11.39 0.44 4.31
N ARG A 35 10.92 -0.80 4.52
CA ARG A 35 11.66 -1.78 5.35
C ARG A 35 13.00 -2.15 4.73
N GLU A 36 13.05 -2.34 3.41
CA GLU A 36 14.31 -2.58 2.68
C GLU A 36 15.27 -1.38 2.83
N TRP A 37 14.76 -0.15 2.80
CA TRP A 37 15.58 1.03 3.06
C TRP A 37 16.09 1.13 4.50
N VAL A 38 15.27 0.75 5.48
CA VAL A 38 15.69 0.68 6.89
C VAL A 38 16.78 -0.39 7.05
N GLN A 39 16.61 -1.57 6.44
CA GLN A 39 17.59 -2.66 6.49
C GLN A 39 18.92 -2.31 5.81
N SER A 40 18.86 -1.58 4.69
CA SER A 40 20.06 -1.08 4.00
C SER A 40 20.70 0.14 4.67
N GLY A 41 20.07 0.70 5.73
CA GLY A 41 20.54 1.90 6.40
C GLY A 41 20.35 3.19 5.61
N THR A 42 19.59 3.15 4.52
CA THR A 42 19.30 4.32 3.68
C THR A 42 18.14 5.15 4.20
N PHE A 43 17.32 4.61 5.11
CA PHE A 43 16.20 5.30 5.77
C PHE A 43 16.40 5.37 7.30
N PRO A 44 15.86 6.40 8.00
CA PRO A 44 15.96 6.50 9.45
C PRO A 44 15.46 5.24 10.16
N SER A 45 16.19 4.80 11.18
CA SER A 45 15.80 3.62 11.96
C SER A 45 14.55 3.90 12.79
N PRO A 46 13.60 2.94 12.90
CA PRO A 46 12.46 3.10 13.78
C PRO A 46 12.90 3.17 15.25
N THR A 47 12.14 3.93 16.03
CA THR A 47 12.09 3.81 17.48
C THR A 47 11.15 2.65 17.83
N ILE A 48 11.68 1.67 18.56
CA ILE A 48 10.89 0.53 19.05
C ILE A 48 10.22 0.94 20.37
N LEU A 49 8.90 0.98 20.38
CA LEU A 49 8.10 1.21 21.59
C LEU A 49 7.77 -0.12 22.30
N PRO A 50 7.35 -0.09 23.58
CA PRO A 50 6.89 -1.28 24.28
C PRO A 50 5.80 -2.03 23.48
N GLY A 51 5.97 -3.33 23.30
CA GLY A 51 5.10 -4.17 22.47
C GLY A 51 5.54 -4.27 21.00
N ASP A 52 6.84 -4.11 20.72
CA ASP A 52 7.46 -4.26 19.39
C ASP A 52 6.85 -3.34 18.31
N LEU A 53 6.27 -2.22 18.74
CA LEU A 53 5.67 -1.25 17.85
C LEU A 53 6.74 -0.32 17.28
N GLU A 54 6.99 -0.45 15.98
CA GLU A 54 7.88 0.43 15.24
C GLU A 54 7.21 1.80 14.97
N ARG A 55 7.94 2.86 15.30
CA ARG A 55 7.54 4.25 15.02
C ARG A 55 8.72 5.09 14.55
N TRP A 56 8.49 6.05 13.68
CA TRP A 56 9.53 6.96 13.19
C TRP A 56 9.26 8.39 13.64
N ASP A 57 10.33 9.10 14.00
CA ASP A 57 10.23 10.52 14.29
C ASP A 57 9.92 11.30 12.99
N PHE A 58 8.84 12.07 13.00
CA PHE A 58 8.45 12.89 11.86
C PHE A 58 9.56 13.84 11.39
N ALA A 59 10.28 14.47 12.31
CA ALA A 59 11.34 15.41 11.97
C ALA A 59 12.54 14.71 11.28
N GLU A 60 12.87 13.49 11.71
CA GLU A 60 13.91 12.69 11.06
C GLU A 60 13.51 12.29 9.64
N VAL A 61 12.29 11.78 9.46
CA VAL A 61 11.75 11.42 8.14
C VAL A 61 11.71 12.64 7.20
N GLN A 62 11.29 13.81 7.70
CA GLN A 62 11.32 15.05 6.91
C GLN A 62 12.74 15.46 6.53
N THR A 63 13.68 15.38 7.47
CA THR A 63 15.09 15.70 7.21
C THR A 63 15.66 14.77 6.14
N TRP A 64 15.34 13.48 6.20
CA TRP A 64 15.72 12.50 5.19
C TRP A 64 15.11 12.84 3.82
N MET A 65 13.81 13.14 3.73
CA MET A 65 13.18 13.55 2.46
C MET A 65 13.85 14.79 1.85
N LEU A 66 14.24 15.75 2.69
CA LEU A 66 14.96 16.96 2.25
C LEU A 66 16.41 16.67 1.83
N SER A 67 17.02 15.58 2.30
CA SER A 67 18.35 15.14 1.89
C SER A 67 18.34 14.56 0.47
N LEU A 68 17.30 13.77 0.14
CA LEU A 68 17.10 13.21 -1.20
C LEU A 68 17.02 14.32 -2.27
N ARG A 69 16.31 15.41 -1.97
CA ARG A 69 16.19 16.56 -2.88
C ARG A 69 17.50 17.32 -3.10
N ARG A 70 18.47 17.21 -2.18
CA ARG A 70 19.77 17.88 -2.26
C ARG A 70 20.87 17.00 -2.86
N GLY A 71 20.56 15.78 -3.29
CA GLY A 71 21.54 14.84 -3.84
C GLY A 71 22.65 14.48 -2.85
N LYS A 72 22.42 14.67 -1.55
CA LYS A 72 23.41 14.47 -0.50
C LYS A 72 22.99 13.24 0.29
N GLU A 73 23.68 12.13 0.04
CA GLU A 73 23.48 10.87 0.75
C GLU A 73 23.54 11.12 2.28
N PRO A 74 22.54 10.66 3.05
CA PRO A 74 22.47 10.95 4.47
C PRO A 74 23.54 10.13 5.22
N ASN A 75 24.61 10.83 5.61
CA ASN A 75 25.72 10.30 6.40
C ASN A 75 25.28 10.06 7.85
N HIS A 76 24.57 8.97 8.13
CA HIS A 76 24.19 8.57 9.50
C HIS A 76 25.31 7.80 10.20
N ARG A 77 26.44 8.48 10.46
CA ARG A 77 27.55 7.94 11.24
C ARG A 77 27.38 8.21 12.74
N HIS A 78 26.25 7.88 13.35
CA HIS A 78 26.08 7.96 14.82
C HIS A 78 25.04 6.98 15.35
N ARG A 79 25.20 5.67 15.11
CA ARG A 79 24.56 4.64 15.98
C ARG A 79 25.17 3.23 15.93
N SER A 80 26.32 3.05 15.30
CA SER A 80 26.93 1.71 15.11
C SER A 80 27.72 1.18 16.30
N SER A 81 27.68 1.82 17.47
CA SER A 81 28.54 1.42 18.60
C SER A 81 27.92 0.41 19.57
N GLU A 82 26.65 0.02 19.42
CA GLU A 82 25.99 -0.85 20.42
C GLU A 82 25.39 -2.17 19.88
N LEU A 83 25.37 -2.40 18.55
CA LEU A 83 24.75 -3.60 17.95
C LEU A 83 25.72 -4.72 17.54
N SER A 84 27.03 -4.57 17.78
CA SER A 84 28.03 -5.59 17.41
C SER A 84 28.18 -6.74 18.42
N GLN A 85 27.35 -6.82 19.47
CA GLN A 85 27.47 -7.84 20.51
C GLN A 85 26.41 -8.94 20.49
N SER A 86 25.40 -8.89 19.61
CA SER A 86 24.26 -9.85 19.68
C SER A 86 24.11 -10.81 18.49
N ASN A 87 25.04 -10.80 17.51
CA ASN A 87 24.91 -11.61 16.29
C ASN A 87 25.65 -12.97 16.33
N SER A 88 25.99 -13.51 17.50
CA SER A 88 26.68 -14.81 17.58
C SER A 88 25.80 -16.01 17.99
N ASP A 89 24.51 -15.84 18.29
CA ASP A 89 23.71 -16.93 18.90
C ASP A 89 22.42 -17.36 18.18
N ILE A 90 22.08 -16.83 16.98
CA ILE A 90 20.84 -17.20 16.25
C ILE A 90 21.17 -17.90 14.92
N SER A 91 22.02 -18.93 14.96
CA SER A 91 22.36 -19.72 13.76
C SER A 91 22.17 -21.23 13.91
N GLN A 92 21.30 -21.69 14.84
CA GLN A 92 20.88 -23.09 14.90
C GLN A 92 19.41 -23.19 15.35
N ASN A 93 18.63 -24.00 14.63
CA ASN A 93 17.17 -24.26 14.70
C ASN A 93 16.37 -23.36 13.75
N ALA A 94 15.70 -23.81 12.69
CA ALA A 94 15.20 -25.13 12.34
C ALA A 94 14.92 -25.23 10.82
N PRO A 95 15.25 -26.35 10.15
CA PRO A 95 14.66 -26.74 8.88
C PRO A 95 13.63 -27.84 9.12
N GLU A 96 12.35 -27.60 8.83
CA GLU A 96 11.32 -28.61 8.51
C GLU A 96 9.93 -27.99 8.65
N LEU A 97 9.35 -27.51 7.55
CA LEU A 97 7.89 -27.53 7.30
C LEU A 97 7.67 -27.47 5.77
N SER A 98 8.14 -28.51 5.09
CA SER A 98 7.58 -28.93 3.80
C SER A 98 6.56 -30.02 4.09
N GLN A 99 5.43 -29.99 3.39
CA GLN A 99 4.29 -30.92 3.44
C GLN A 99 3.16 -30.50 4.40
N SER A 100 2.14 -29.84 3.86
CA SER A 100 0.76 -30.35 3.84
C SER A 100 -0.18 -29.35 3.15
N ASN A 101 -1.22 -29.90 2.50
CA ASN A 101 -2.39 -29.25 1.88
C ASN A 101 -2.36 -29.17 0.34
N SER A 102 -2.22 -30.35 -0.28
CA SER A 102 -3.13 -30.72 -1.36
C SER A 102 -4.48 -31.11 -0.76
N GLU A 103 -5.56 -30.94 -1.54
CA GLU A 103 -6.97 -31.20 -1.22
C GLU A 103 -7.73 -30.01 -0.63
N LEU A 104 -8.29 -29.18 -1.53
CA LEU A 104 -9.66 -28.64 -1.44
C LEU A 104 -10.02 -28.08 -2.83
N SER A 105 -10.16 -29.01 -3.78
CA SER A 105 -10.94 -28.81 -5.00
C SER A 105 -12.32 -29.40 -4.74
N GLN A 106 -13.34 -28.82 -5.38
CA GLN A 106 -14.75 -29.23 -5.44
C GLN A 106 -15.65 -28.50 -4.44
N ASN A 107 -16.15 -27.34 -4.87
CA ASN A 107 -17.60 -27.04 -4.95
C ASN A 107 -17.76 -25.59 -5.37
N ASP A 108 -18.09 -25.37 -6.65
CA ASP A 108 -18.90 -24.24 -7.11
C ASP A 108 -19.19 -24.42 -8.61
N THR A 109 -19.95 -25.47 -8.92
CA THR A 109 -20.67 -25.61 -10.18
C THR A 109 -22.14 -25.61 -9.82
N GLU A 110 -22.79 -24.44 -9.82
CA GLU A 110 -24.25 -24.30 -9.99
C GLU A 110 -24.68 -22.84 -9.81
N LEU A 111 -24.39 -21.96 -10.78
CA LEU A 111 -25.22 -20.77 -11.07
C LEU A 111 -25.04 -20.38 -12.54
N SER A 112 -25.47 -21.26 -13.44
CA SER A 112 -25.74 -20.90 -14.82
C SER A 112 -27.03 -21.57 -15.23
N GLN A 113 -27.89 -20.81 -15.90
CA GLN A 113 -29.22 -21.17 -16.41
C GLN A 113 -30.38 -20.85 -15.47
N THR A 114 -30.99 -19.69 -15.69
CA THR A 114 -32.34 -19.60 -16.27
C THR A 114 -32.71 -18.13 -16.37
N ILE A 115 -32.84 -17.62 -17.60
CA ILE A 115 -34.05 -16.92 -18.08
C ILE A 115 -33.92 -16.89 -19.60
N ARG A 116 -34.86 -17.61 -20.22
CA ARG A 116 -35.10 -17.63 -21.66
C ARG A 116 -35.68 -16.29 -22.11
N GLU A 117 -35.23 -15.92 -23.30
CA GLU A 117 -35.89 -15.06 -24.28
C GLU A 117 -37.41 -15.30 -24.36
N PRO A 118 -38.21 -14.23 -24.54
CA PRO A 118 -39.21 -14.32 -25.59
C PRO A 118 -39.26 -13.08 -26.50
N ASP A 119 -39.48 -13.40 -27.77
CA ASP A 119 -39.87 -12.64 -28.95
C ASP A 119 -40.17 -11.14 -28.88
N ARG A 120 -39.64 -10.49 -29.92
CA ARG A 120 -39.96 -9.18 -30.53
C ARG A 120 -41.47 -8.86 -30.54
N PRO A 121 -41.83 -7.56 -30.54
CA PRO A 121 -42.07 -6.94 -31.85
C PRO A 121 -41.57 -5.49 -32.00
N THR A 122 -41.24 -5.19 -33.25
CA THR A 122 -41.24 -3.91 -33.97
C THR A 122 -41.63 -2.64 -33.19
N GLY A 123 -40.73 -1.64 -33.21
CA GLY A 123 -41.14 -0.24 -33.24
C GLY A 123 -40.26 0.70 -32.42
N THR A 124 -39.79 1.75 -33.10
CA THR A 124 -39.25 3.01 -32.57
C THR A 124 -37.79 3.05 -32.09
N ALA A 125 -37.05 3.89 -32.82
CA ALA A 125 -35.69 4.30 -32.59
C ALA A 125 -35.53 4.97 -31.22
N ILE A 126 -34.73 4.37 -30.34
CA ILE A 126 -34.07 5.07 -29.24
C ILE A 126 -32.66 4.47 -29.14
N ASP A 127 -31.69 5.30 -29.49
CA ASP A 127 -30.25 5.10 -29.34
C ASP A 127 -29.88 4.86 -27.87
N PRO A 128 -29.16 3.79 -27.51
CA PRO A 128 -28.47 3.73 -26.23
C PRO A 128 -26.96 3.87 -26.47
N ARG A 129 -26.51 5.11 -26.61
CA ARG A 129 -25.15 5.52 -26.31
C ARG A 129 -25.04 5.80 -24.81
N PRO A 130 -24.40 4.96 -23.97
CA PRO A 130 -23.95 5.40 -22.68
C PRO A 130 -22.60 6.09 -22.88
N THR A 131 -22.61 7.34 -23.33
CA THR A 131 -21.47 8.25 -23.15
C THR A 131 -21.91 9.35 -22.19
N SER A 132 -22.30 8.94 -20.98
CA SER A 132 -22.28 9.84 -19.85
C SER A 132 -20.87 9.85 -19.32
N LEU A 133 -20.09 10.78 -19.87
CA LEU A 133 -18.86 11.29 -19.26
C LEU A 133 -19.21 11.87 -17.89
N LEU A 134 -19.29 11.00 -16.89
CA LEU A 134 -19.16 11.41 -15.49
C LEU A 134 -17.72 11.87 -15.33
N SER A 135 -17.55 13.19 -15.22
CA SER A 135 -16.29 13.82 -14.86
C SER A 135 -15.67 13.07 -13.67
N PRO A 136 -14.45 12.53 -13.77
CA PRO A 136 -13.81 11.70 -12.72
C PRO A 136 -13.37 12.50 -11.48
N SER A 137 -13.77 13.76 -11.38
CA SER A 137 -13.43 14.66 -10.29
C SER A 137 -14.27 14.32 -9.06
N THR A 138 -13.65 13.60 -8.11
CA THR A 138 -14.00 13.46 -6.67
C THR A 138 -14.71 12.18 -6.19
N GLN A 139 -14.65 11.05 -6.89
CA GLN A 139 -14.90 9.79 -6.16
C GLN A 139 -13.74 9.52 -5.20
N VAL A 140 -14.02 9.70 -3.92
CA VAL A 140 -13.10 9.38 -2.82
C VAL A 140 -12.92 7.86 -2.80
N LEU A 141 -11.73 7.41 -3.20
CA LEU A 141 -11.35 6.01 -3.04
C LEU A 141 -11.17 5.70 -1.56
N SER A 142 -11.59 4.50 -1.15
CA SER A 142 -11.28 4.00 0.19
C SER A 142 -9.76 3.85 0.35
N GLU A 143 -9.28 3.91 1.60
CA GLU A 143 -7.86 3.71 1.91
C GLU A 143 -7.33 2.39 1.35
N LEU A 144 -8.07 1.30 1.55
CA LEU A 144 -7.74 -0.01 1.00
C LEU A 144 -7.70 0.00 -0.54
N ALA A 145 -8.57 0.76 -1.22
CA ALA A 145 -8.54 0.85 -2.67
C ALA A 145 -7.27 1.57 -3.18
N LEU A 146 -6.78 2.58 -2.45
CA LEU A 146 -5.50 3.23 -2.76
C LEU A 146 -4.32 2.27 -2.52
N GLU A 147 -4.34 1.50 -1.43
CA GLU A 147 -3.31 0.51 -1.14
C GLU A 147 -3.27 -0.59 -2.22
N ILE A 148 -4.44 -1.09 -2.65
CA ILE A 148 -4.54 -2.04 -3.77
C ILE A 148 -3.98 -1.45 -5.05
N LEU A 149 -4.32 -0.20 -5.36
CA LEU A 149 -3.86 0.46 -6.58
C LEU A 149 -2.34 0.68 -6.56
N GLN A 150 -1.78 1.05 -5.40
CA GLN A 150 -0.35 1.21 -5.23
C GLN A 150 0.38 -0.13 -5.40
N GLY A 151 -0.06 -1.19 -4.69
CA GLY A 151 0.56 -2.51 -4.80
C GLY A 151 0.51 -3.10 -6.22
N LEU A 152 -0.57 -2.82 -6.98
CA LEU A 152 -0.65 -3.18 -8.39
C LEU A 152 0.31 -2.36 -9.27
N GLY A 153 0.51 -1.09 -8.96
CA GLY A 153 1.49 -0.23 -9.64
C GLY A 153 2.93 -0.72 -9.43
N ASP A 154 3.25 -1.25 -8.25
CA ASP A 154 4.58 -1.80 -7.95
C ASP A 154 4.82 -3.14 -8.63
N ALA A 155 3.79 -3.99 -8.74
CA ALA A 155 3.88 -5.28 -9.41
C ALA A 155 4.14 -5.14 -10.92
N GLY A 156 3.57 -4.10 -11.55
CA GLY A 156 3.78 -3.77 -12.97
C GLY A 156 3.10 -4.71 -13.98
N ASP A 157 2.63 -5.88 -13.56
CA ASP A 157 1.89 -6.86 -14.37
C ASP A 157 0.77 -7.53 -13.55
N TRP A 158 0.19 -8.60 -14.10
CA TRP A 158 -0.80 -9.44 -13.43
C TRP A 158 -0.26 -10.05 -12.13
N ILE A 159 -0.99 -9.85 -11.03
CA ILE A 159 -0.71 -10.43 -9.72
C ILE A 159 -1.96 -11.09 -9.13
N VAL A 160 -1.80 -12.26 -8.50
CA VAL A 160 -2.89 -12.97 -7.86
C VAL A 160 -3.37 -12.20 -6.63
N SER A 161 -4.69 -12.07 -6.43
CA SER A 161 -5.25 -11.25 -5.35
C SER A 161 -4.72 -11.60 -3.95
N GLY A 162 -4.48 -12.88 -3.67
CA GLY A 162 -3.92 -13.33 -2.38
C GLY A 162 -2.48 -12.89 -2.17
N GLU A 163 -1.65 -12.95 -3.22
CA GLU A 163 -0.27 -12.47 -3.19
C GLU A 163 -0.22 -10.95 -3.03
N LEU A 164 -1.08 -10.22 -3.76
CA LEU A 164 -1.21 -8.78 -3.62
C LEU A 164 -1.65 -8.40 -2.20
N ALA A 165 -2.61 -9.11 -1.61
CA ALA A 165 -3.06 -8.83 -0.24
C ALA A 165 -1.90 -8.96 0.77
N MET A 166 -1.15 -10.06 0.71
CA MET A 166 0.05 -10.26 1.54
C MET A 166 1.11 -9.16 1.32
N SER A 167 1.27 -8.67 0.08
CA SER A 167 2.24 -7.61 -0.19
C SER A 167 1.86 -6.25 0.43
N ILE A 168 0.56 -6.00 0.63
CA ILE A 168 0.05 -4.75 1.21
C ILE A 168 0.10 -4.81 2.74
N SER A 169 -0.35 -5.92 3.33
CA SER A 169 -0.38 -6.11 4.79
C SER A 169 -0.50 -7.59 5.15
N ASP A 170 0.19 -8.01 6.20
CA ASP A 170 0.11 -9.40 6.70
C ASP A 170 -1.32 -9.79 7.13
N ASP A 171 -2.10 -8.83 7.62
CA ASP A 171 -3.52 -9.02 7.99
C ASP A 171 -4.52 -8.85 6.83
N ALA A 172 -4.06 -8.53 5.60
CA ALA A 172 -4.98 -8.31 4.50
C ALA A 172 -5.48 -9.65 3.93
N ASP A 173 -6.79 -9.81 3.91
CA ASP A 173 -7.44 -10.98 3.32
C ASP A 173 -8.13 -10.60 2.00
N SER A 174 -7.68 -11.23 0.91
CA SER A 174 -8.24 -11.03 -0.43
C SER A 174 -9.70 -11.51 -0.57
N THR A 175 -10.18 -12.33 0.36
CA THR A 175 -11.57 -12.81 0.42
C THR A 175 -12.46 -11.94 1.31
N SER A 176 -11.87 -10.99 2.05
CA SER A 176 -12.62 -10.09 2.92
C SER A 176 -13.61 -9.21 2.15
N GLY A 177 -14.74 -8.92 2.79
CA GLY A 177 -15.78 -8.07 2.17
C GLY A 177 -15.30 -6.65 1.87
N SER A 178 -14.35 -6.11 2.63
CA SER A 178 -13.71 -4.81 2.35
C SER A 178 -12.87 -4.87 1.08
N TRP A 179 -12.06 -5.92 0.91
CA TRP A 179 -11.25 -6.13 -0.29
C TRP A 179 -12.12 -6.29 -1.55
N ILE A 180 -13.17 -7.10 -1.48
CA ILE A 180 -14.10 -7.31 -2.59
C ILE A 180 -14.79 -5.99 -3.00
N ARG A 181 -15.18 -5.16 -2.02
CA ARG A 181 -15.77 -3.84 -2.31
C ARG A 181 -14.76 -2.88 -2.93
N ALA A 182 -13.53 -2.83 -2.41
CA ALA A 182 -12.48 -1.96 -2.92
C ALA A 182 -12.08 -2.34 -4.36
N THR A 183 -11.81 -3.62 -4.62
CA THR A 183 -11.51 -4.11 -5.97
C THR A 183 -12.68 -3.92 -6.94
N LYS A 184 -13.93 -4.10 -6.49
CA LYS A 184 -15.11 -3.79 -7.31
C LYS A 184 -15.19 -2.30 -7.65
N GLN A 185 -14.93 -1.41 -6.68
CA GLN A 185 -14.91 0.04 -6.91
C GLN A 185 -13.86 0.42 -7.95
N LEU A 186 -12.63 -0.09 -7.82
CA LEU A 186 -11.54 0.18 -8.75
C LEU A 186 -11.85 -0.32 -10.17
N ARG A 187 -12.49 -1.48 -10.31
CA ARG A 187 -12.92 -2.01 -11.63
C ARG A 187 -14.02 -1.17 -12.27
N LEU A 188 -15.00 -0.72 -11.49
CA LEU A 188 -16.07 0.15 -11.99
C LEU A 188 -15.53 1.49 -12.48
N LEU A 189 -14.43 1.96 -11.88
CA LEU A 189 -13.71 3.16 -12.29
C LEU A 189 -12.73 2.93 -13.45
N GLY A 190 -12.57 1.69 -13.93
CA GLY A 190 -11.61 1.35 -14.98
C GLY A 190 -10.14 1.51 -14.57
N LEU A 191 -9.85 1.60 -13.27
CA LEU A 191 -8.48 1.77 -12.76
C LEU A 191 -7.70 0.44 -12.70
N ILE A 192 -8.42 -0.68 -12.61
CA ILE A 192 -7.84 -2.02 -12.60
C ILE A 192 -8.65 -2.95 -13.49
N GLU A 193 -8.00 -4.00 -13.96
CA GLU A 193 -8.61 -5.13 -14.65
C GLU A 193 -8.49 -6.40 -13.81
N SER A 194 -9.44 -7.31 -13.98
CA SER A 194 -9.44 -8.62 -13.32
C SER A 194 -9.59 -9.74 -14.32
N ASN A 195 -8.76 -10.78 -14.21
CA ASN A 195 -8.82 -12.01 -14.97
C ASN A 195 -8.79 -13.18 -13.99
N PHE A 196 -9.73 -14.12 -14.12
CA PHE A 196 -9.83 -15.25 -13.19
C PHE A 196 -8.59 -16.17 -13.20
N ARG A 197 -7.80 -16.19 -14.28
CA ARG A 197 -6.57 -17.00 -14.38
C ARG A 197 -5.32 -16.25 -13.95
N GLN A 198 -5.27 -14.95 -14.22
CA GLN A 198 -4.05 -14.16 -14.06
C GLN A 198 -4.07 -13.25 -12.81
N GLY A 199 -5.26 -12.99 -12.25
CA GLY A 199 -5.45 -12.15 -11.08
C GLY A 199 -5.89 -10.73 -11.43
N LEU A 200 -5.19 -9.75 -10.86
CA LEU A 200 -5.48 -8.32 -11.00
C LEU A 200 -4.31 -7.62 -11.67
N ARG A 201 -4.60 -6.58 -12.47
CA ARG A 201 -3.58 -5.67 -13.00
C ARG A 201 -4.06 -4.23 -12.98
N ILE A 202 -3.13 -3.29 -12.88
CA ILE A 202 -3.44 -1.87 -13.05
C ILE A 202 -3.62 -1.52 -14.53
N THR A 203 -4.55 -0.62 -14.85
CA THR A 203 -4.72 -0.09 -16.21
C THR A 203 -3.86 1.16 -16.42
N ALA A 204 -3.74 1.63 -17.66
CA ALA A 204 -3.08 2.91 -17.94
C ALA A 204 -3.75 4.08 -17.20
N ASP A 205 -5.08 4.06 -17.08
CA ASP A 205 -5.83 5.08 -16.33
C ASP A 205 -5.59 4.96 -14.82
N GLY A 206 -5.51 3.73 -14.29
CA GLY A 206 -5.08 3.46 -12.92
C GLY A 206 -3.69 4.02 -12.62
N GLN A 207 -2.73 3.79 -13.51
CA GLN A 207 -1.37 4.30 -13.35
C GLN A 207 -1.32 5.83 -13.40
N ASN A 208 -2.07 6.44 -14.32
CA ASN A 208 -2.19 7.90 -14.41
C ASN A 208 -2.83 8.49 -13.15
N TYR A 209 -3.85 7.82 -12.60
CA TYR A 209 -4.48 8.20 -11.35
C TYR A 209 -3.48 8.15 -10.19
N LEU A 210 -2.75 7.04 -10.05
CA LEU A 210 -1.73 6.84 -9.02
C LEU A 210 -0.64 7.92 -9.11
N ASN A 211 -0.14 8.22 -10.31
CA ASN A 211 0.86 9.26 -10.53
C ASN A 211 0.36 10.65 -10.13
N ARG A 212 -0.90 10.98 -10.43
CA ARG A 212 -1.49 12.27 -10.01
C ARG A 212 -1.67 12.34 -8.50
N TRP A 213 -2.10 11.24 -7.89
CA TRP A 213 -2.24 11.14 -6.44
C TRP A 213 -0.90 11.34 -5.73
N CYS A 214 0.18 10.72 -6.23
CA CYS A 214 1.51 10.88 -5.65
C CYS A 214 2.09 12.30 -5.80
N ASN A 215 1.76 12.99 -6.90
CA ASN A 215 2.27 14.35 -7.16
C ASN A 215 1.49 15.46 -6.45
N THR A 216 0.37 15.16 -5.80
CA THR A 216 -0.47 16.15 -5.11
C THR A 216 -0.29 16.20 -3.59
N GLY A 217 0.50 15.28 -3.02
CA GLY A 217 0.88 15.24 -1.59
C GLY A 217 2.21 15.91 -1.30
#